data_AF-A0A0R1RUQ5-F1
#
_entry.id   AF-A0A0R1RUQ5-F1
#
_cell.length_a   1.000
_cell.length_b   1.000
_cell.length_c   1.000
_cell.angle_alpha   90.00
_cell.angle_beta   90.00
_cell.angle_gamma   90.00
#
_symmetry.space_group_name_H-M   'P 1'
#
loop_
_entity.id
_entity.type
_entity.pdbx_description
1 polymer ?
#
loop_
_entity_poly.entity_id
_entity_poly.type
_entity_poly.pdbx_seq_one_letter_code
_entity_poly.pdbx_strand_id
1 'polypeptide(L)' 'MDHLEKGISRQLHRLGIKPGTVLTVVRRYPFHGPVIIEFDDQRIGVRDAVLQTLTRR' A
#
# COMPACT_ATOMS: atom_id res chain seq x y z
N MET A 1 -5.07 -8.43 17.41
CA MET A 1 -5.18 -7.74 16.11
C MET A 1 -4.04 -6.74 15.83
N ASP A 2 -2.99 -6.68 16.66
CA ASP A 2 -2.05 -5.54 16.69
C ASP A 2 -0.69 -5.83 15.97
N HIS A 3 -0.30 -7.10 15.85
CA HIS A 3 0.99 -7.48 15.27
C HIS A 3 1.03 -7.43 13.74
N LEU A 4 -0.11 -7.66 13.08
CA LEU A 4 -0.20 -7.65 11.62
C LEU A 4 -0.08 -6.23 11.06
N GLU A 5 -0.75 -5.25 11.68
CA GLU A 5 -0.67 -3.84 11.30
C GLU A 5 0.74 -3.28 11.52
N LYS A 6 1.39 -3.63 12.64
CA LYS A 6 2.79 -3.27 12.91
C LYS A 6 3.75 -3.85 11.87
N GLY A 7 3.52 -5.08 11.41
CA GLY A 7 4.30 -5.71 10.35
C GLY A 7 4.13 -5.01 9.00
N ILE A 8 2.88 -4.72 8.62
CA ILE A 8 2.54 -4.01 7.37
C ILE A 8 3.15 -2.60 7.37
N SER A 9 2.98 -1.84 8.46
CA SER A 9 3.56 -0.50 8.60
C SER A 9 5.09 -0.51 8.46
N ARG A 10 5.78 -1.45 9.11
CA ARG A 10 7.24 -1.61 8.98
C ARG A 10 7.65 -1.94 7.55
N GLN A 11 6.90 -2.81 6.86
CA GLN A 11 7.20 -3.18 5.48
C GLN A 11 7.00 -2.00 4.52
N LEU A 12 5.92 -1.25 4.69
CA LEU A 12 5.66 -0.03 3.91
C LEU A 12 6.76 1.01 4.12
N HIS A 13 7.17 1.25 5.37
CA HIS A 13 8.29 2.14 5.68
C HIS A 13 9.60 1.67 5.03
N ARG A 14 9.88 0.36 4.99
CA ARG A 14 11.07 -0.18 4.29
C ARG A 14 11.00 0.03 2.77
N LEU A 15 9.80 0.11 2.20
CA LEU A 15 9.59 0.43 0.79
C LEU A 15 9.61 1.94 0.50
N GLY A 16 9.79 2.79 1.52
CA GLY A 16 9.77 4.25 1.36
C GLY A 16 8.37 4.87 1.47
N ILE A 17 7.33 4.07 1.67
CA ILE A 17 5.95 4.55 1.85
C ILE A 17 5.78 4.97 3.31
N LYS A 18 5.57 6.26 3.54
CA LYS A 18 5.38 6.87 4.86
C LYS A 18 4.17 7.80 4.86
N PRO A 19 3.65 8.21 6.03
CA PRO A 19 2.61 9.23 6.09
C PRO A 19 3.02 10.48 5.30
N GLY A 20 2.13 10.95 4.43
CA GLY A 20 2.39 12.07 3.52
C GLY A 20 2.96 11.68 2.14
N THR A 21 3.37 10.43 1.92
CA THR A 21 3.71 9.93 0.58
C THR A 21 2.46 10.00 -0.31
N VAL A 22 2.58 10.63 -1.48
CA VAL A 22 1.51 10.64 -2.48
C VAL A 22 1.58 9.34 -3.27
N LEU A 23 0.49 8.58 -3.23
CA LEU A 23 0.36 7.31 -3.95
C LEU A 23 -0.64 7.48 -5.10
N THR A 24 -0.26 7.04 -6.29
CA THR A 24 -1.15 7.00 -7.45
C THR A 24 -1.59 5.57 -7.71
N VAL A 25 -2.90 5.32 -7.78
CA VAL A 25 -3.41 4.00 -8.20
C VAL A 25 -3.36 3.93 -9.73
N VAL A 26 -2.49 3.06 -10.26
CA VAL A 26 -2.31 2.88 -11.70
C VAL A 26 -3.26 1.82 -12.26
N ARG A 27 -3.52 0.75 -11.49
CA ARG A 27 -4.39 -0.35 -11.94
C ARG A 27 -5.01 -1.09 -10.76
N ARG A 28 -6.29 -1.45 -10.89
CA ARG A 28 -6.97 -2.40 -10.00
C ARG A 28 -7.30 -3.67 -10.78
N TYR A 29 -6.90 -4.83 -10.25
CA TYR A 29 -7.31 -6.12 -10.80
C TYR A 29 -8.64 -6.57 -10.16
N PRO A 30 -9.51 -7.27 -10.90
CA PRO A 30 -10.78 -7.76 -10.37
C PRO A 30 -10.60 -8.80 -9.26
N PHE A 31 -11.70 -9.14 -8.57
CA PHE A 31 -11.78 -10.23 -7.57
C PHE A 31 -10.83 -10.07 -6.36
N HIS A 32 -10.78 -8.88 -5.76
CA HIS A 32 -9.82 -8.56 -4.67
C HIS A 32 -8.35 -8.85 -5.04
N GLY A 33 -8.05 -8.78 -6.34
CA GLY A 33 -6.71 -8.88 -6.88
C GLY A 33 -5.81 -7.74 -6.40
N PRO A 34 -4.52 -7.77 -6.77
CA PRO A 34 -3.60 -6.72 -6.38
C PRO A 34 -4.04 -5.37 -6.94
N VAL A 35 -3.67 -4.30 -6.24
CA VAL A 35 -3.72 -2.94 -6.74
C VAL A 35 -2.29 -2.52 -7.05
N ILE A 36 -2.07 -2.01 -8.26
CA ILE A 36 -0.79 -1.44 -8.65
C ILE A 36 -0.79 0.03 -8.24
N ILE A 37 0.15 0.39 -7.38
CA ILE A 37 0.38 1.76 -6.95
C ILE A 37 1.73 2.26 -7.46
N GLU A 38 1.81 3.56 -7.69
CA GLU A 38 3.00 4.28 -8.13
C GLU A 38 3.34 5.40 -7.15
N PHE A 39 4.62 5.50 -6.80
CA PHE A 39 5.21 6.53 -5.94
C PHE A 39 6.72 6.60 -6.20
N ASP A 40 7.33 7.77 -6.12
CA ASP A 40 8.79 7.98 -6.32
C ASP A 40 9.35 7.19 -7.54
N ASP A 41 8.66 7.25 -8.69
CA ASP A 41 8.98 6.52 -9.93
C ASP A 41 9.02 4.98 -9.82
N GLN A 42 8.55 4.43 -8.70
CA GLN A 42 8.42 3.00 -8.44
C GLN A 42 6.99 2.52 -8.63
N ARG A 43 6.82 1.29 -9.10
CA ARG A 43 5.53 0.61 -9.20
C ARG A 43 5.54 -0.69 -8.43
N ILE A 44 4.59 -0.86 -7.53
CA ILE A 44 4.44 -2.09 -6.75
C ILE A 44 3.00 -2.60 -6.76
N GLY A 45 2.85 -3.91 -6.65
CA GLY A 45 1.56 -4.54 -6.38
C GLY A 45 1.32 -4.67 -4.88
N VAL A 46 0.22 -4.12 -4.38
CA VAL A 46 -0.23 -4.29 -3.00
C VAL A 46 -1.57 -5.03 -2.96
N ARG A 47 -1.83 -5.76 -1.88
CA ARG A 47 -3.17 -6.33 -1.65
C ARG A 47 -4.16 -5.21 -1.36
N ASP A 48 -5.41 -5.38 -1.81
CA ASP A 48 -6.47 -4.39 -1.57
C ASP A 48 -6.63 -4.05 -0.07
N ALA A 49 -6.58 -5.06 0.80
CA ALA A 49 -6.62 -4.85 2.25
C ALA A 49 -5.47 -3.97 2.78
N VAL A 50 -4.27 -4.05 2.20
CA VAL A 50 -3.14 -3.18 2.57
C VAL A 50 -3.38 -1.75 2.09
N LEU A 51 -3.92 -1.57 0.89
CA LEU A 51 -4.28 -0.24 0.39
C LEU A 51 -5.32 0.46 1.27
N GLN A 52 -6.29 -0.29 1.78
CA GLN A 52 -7.28 0.25 2.71
C GLN A 52 -6.64 0.78 4.00
N THR A 53 -5.58 0.14 4.51
CA THR A 53 -4.83 0.64 5.69
C THR A 53 -4.05 1.93 5.41
N LEU A 54 -3.66 2.18 4.15
CA LEU A 54 -2.94 3.39 3.73
C LEU A 54 -3.87 4.60 3.55
N THR A 55 -5.15 4.37 3.30
CA THR A 55 -6.10 5.42 2.91
C THR A 55 -7.01 5.85 4.08
N ARG A 56 -6.96 5.13 5.20
CA ARG A 56 -7.80 5.42 6.37
C ARG A 56 -7.18 6.61 7.14
N ARG A 57 -7.78 7.79 6.98
CA ARG A 57 -7.54 8.96 7.83
C ARG A 57 -8.07 8.72 9.24
#